data_AF-A0A1C1CFC9-F1
#
_entry.id   AF-A0A1C1CFC9-F1
#
_cell.length_a   1.000
_cell.length_b   1.000
_cell.length_c   1.000
_cell.angle_alpha   90.00
_cell.angle_beta   90.00
_cell.angle_gamma   90.00
#
_symmetry.space_group_name_H-M   'P 1'
#
loop_
_entity.id
_entity.type
_entity.pdbx_description
1 polymer ?
#
loop_
_entity_poly.entity_id
_entity_poly.type
_entity_poly.pdbx_seq_one_letter_code
_entity_poly.pdbx_strand_id
1 'polypeptide(L)'
;MASSSEQQKQPTPFPHGAFLPNGHQTDPALPPGHPTIGYKLNHFMLRIRDPAKSIPFYVDLMGMRTVFTMNVGPFTIYYLGYPQTDEHRADLAKFGADTAGNLQHTLGLLELYHVHGSEKQEPGYYSTGNEPGHLGFGHLGFTVPNVPKALQRLKDAGVEVVKDLGVCTRESIPITDWENERRVGVEVKGTESEIHPEYAKVFNKIAFVKDPDGYIVELVPQNMDPMDP
;
A
#
# COMPACT_ATOMS: atom_id res chain seq x y z
N MET A 1 -18.03 -6.31 -47.60
CA MET A 1 -17.99 -6.20 -46.13
C MET A 1 -16.88 -5.23 -45.79
N ALA A 2 -17.20 -3.99 -45.43
CA ALA A 2 -16.19 -3.09 -44.88
C ALA A 2 -15.89 -3.60 -43.47
N SER A 3 -14.71 -4.21 -43.27
CA SER A 3 -14.18 -4.37 -41.92
C SER A 3 -13.93 -2.96 -41.42
N SER A 4 -14.85 -2.43 -40.62
CA SER A 4 -14.50 -1.35 -39.72
C SER A 4 -13.38 -1.91 -38.86
N SER A 5 -12.14 -1.57 -39.19
CA SER A 5 -11.06 -1.62 -38.21
C SER A 5 -11.56 -0.74 -37.08
N GLU A 6 -12.13 -1.34 -36.04
CA GLU A 6 -12.21 -0.69 -34.75
C GLU A 6 -10.77 -0.30 -34.47
N GLN A 7 -10.45 0.99 -34.68
CA GLN A 7 -9.22 1.55 -34.14
C GLN A 7 -9.33 1.25 -32.65
N GLN A 8 -8.51 0.29 -32.21
CA GLN A 8 -8.47 -0.18 -30.85
C GLN A 8 -8.24 1.07 -30.02
N LYS A 9 -9.29 1.54 -29.32
CA LYS A 9 -9.18 2.75 -28.51
C LYS A 9 -8.05 2.49 -27.53
N GLN A 10 -7.05 3.37 -27.49
CA GLN A 10 -5.99 3.27 -26.49
C GLN A 10 -6.65 3.13 -25.12
N PRO A 11 -6.24 2.15 -24.29
CA PRO A 11 -6.89 1.87 -23.02
C PRO A 11 -6.73 3.02 -22.02
N THR A 12 -5.80 3.94 -22.31
CA THR A 12 -5.44 5.09 -21.51
C THR A 12 -5.23 6.29 -22.42
N PRO A 13 -5.60 7.51 -21.99
CA PRO A 13 -5.30 8.73 -22.74
C PRO A 13 -3.86 9.22 -22.47
N PHE A 14 -3.10 8.58 -21.57
CA PHE A 14 -1.76 8.98 -21.17
C PHE A 14 -0.69 8.37 -22.09
N PRO A 15 0.34 9.13 -22.51
CA PRO A 15 1.44 8.59 -23.31
C PRO A 15 2.21 7.48 -22.59
N HIS A 16 2.58 6.44 -23.33
CA HIS A 16 3.37 5.32 -22.80
C HIS A 16 4.69 5.81 -22.20
N GLY A 17 4.90 5.56 -20.90
CA GLY A 17 6.15 5.87 -20.21
C GLY A 17 6.32 7.30 -19.71
N ALA A 18 5.36 8.20 -19.96
CA ALA A 18 5.46 9.58 -19.50
C ALA A 18 5.10 9.73 -18.02
N PHE A 19 6.03 10.26 -17.21
CA PHE A 19 5.72 10.74 -15.86
C PHE A 19 5.10 12.13 -15.94
N LEU A 20 3.81 12.25 -15.60
CA LEU A 20 3.03 13.48 -15.75
C LEU A 20 2.54 13.99 -14.39
N PRO A 21 3.24 14.95 -13.75
CA PRO A 21 2.72 15.61 -12.56
C PRO A 21 1.35 16.23 -12.84
N ASN A 22 0.37 15.93 -12.00
CA ASN A 22 -1.03 16.33 -12.19
C ASN A 22 -1.67 15.78 -13.50
N GLY A 23 -1.16 14.66 -14.04
CA GLY A 23 -1.69 14.02 -15.25
C GLY A 23 -1.71 14.97 -16.45
N HIS A 24 -2.88 15.18 -17.05
CA HIS A 24 -3.07 16.16 -18.14
C HIS A 24 -3.28 17.60 -17.66
N GLN A 25 -3.17 17.85 -16.36
CA GLN A 25 -3.38 19.16 -15.74
C GLN A 25 -4.80 19.72 -15.98
N THR A 26 -5.77 18.81 -16.04
CA THR A 26 -7.18 19.10 -16.31
C THR A 26 -8.07 19.06 -15.07
N ASP A 27 -7.49 18.80 -13.90
CA ASP A 27 -8.22 18.83 -12.64
C ASP A 27 -8.81 20.24 -12.40
N PRO A 28 -10.07 20.32 -11.94
CA PRO A 28 -10.68 21.62 -11.65
C PRO A 28 -9.95 22.29 -10.48
N ALA A 29 -9.76 23.61 -10.57
CA ALA A 29 -9.23 24.40 -9.47
C ALA A 29 -10.11 24.27 -8.22
N LEU A 30 -9.47 24.34 -7.04
CA LEU A 30 -10.16 24.28 -5.74
C LEU A 30 -10.34 25.70 -5.17
N PRO A 31 -11.50 26.37 -5.35
CA PRO A 31 -11.69 27.75 -4.91
C PRO A 31 -11.73 27.87 -3.37
N PRO A 32 -11.45 29.06 -2.80
CA PRO A 32 -11.41 29.31 -1.35
C PRO A 32 -12.66 28.95 -0.53
N GLY A 33 -13.79 28.64 -1.18
CA GLY A 33 -15.05 28.21 -0.53
C GLY A 33 -15.50 26.81 -0.92
N HIS A 34 -14.64 26.00 -1.55
CA HIS A 34 -15.03 24.65 -1.97
C HIS A 34 -15.41 23.79 -0.74
N PRO A 35 -16.52 23.03 -0.79
CA PRO A 35 -17.05 22.31 0.38
C PRO A 35 -16.11 21.21 0.93
N THR A 36 -15.11 20.80 0.15
CA THR A 36 -14.11 19.80 0.57
C THR A 36 -12.86 20.41 1.19
N ILE A 37 -12.74 21.74 1.26
CA ILE A 37 -11.63 22.38 1.98
C ILE A 37 -11.60 21.87 3.42
N GLY A 38 -10.47 21.29 3.81
CA GLY A 38 -10.26 20.71 5.15
C GLY A 38 -10.54 19.20 5.26
N TYR A 39 -11.07 18.55 4.22
CA TYR A 39 -11.22 17.09 4.21
C TYR A 39 -9.85 16.40 4.27
N LYS A 40 -9.80 15.22 4.90
CA LYS A 40 -8.56 14.47 5.14
C LYS A 40 -8.77 12.99 4.92
N LEU A 41 -7.82 12.34 4.24
CA LEU A 41 -7.68 10.89 4.28
C LEU A 41 -6.95 10.52 5.57
N ASN A 42 -7.71 10.12 6.58
CA ASN A 42 -7.21 9.95 7.96
C ASN A 42 -6.53 8.58 8.17
N HIS A 43 -7.23 7.49 7.87
CA HIS A 43 -6.78 6.14 8.14
C HIS A 43 -7.22 5.13 7.07
N PHE A 44 -6.54 3.98 7.06
CA PHE A 44 -6.98 2.74 6.42
C PHE A 44 -7.25 1.70 7.50
N MET A 45 -8.24 0.83 7.26
CA MET A 45 -8.56 -0.27 8.17
C MET A 45 -8.27 -1.60 7.49
N LEU A 46 -7.52 -2.45 8.19
CA LEU A 46 -7.28 -3.84 7.80
C LEU A 46 -7.97 -4.79 8.78
N ARG A 47 -8.67 -5.78 8.24
CA ARG A 47 -9.13 -6.91 9.04
C ARG A 47 -7.93 -7.80 9.33
N ILE A 48 -7.62 -7.98 10.61
CA ILE A 48 -6.56 -8.86 11.06
C ILE A 48 -7.14 -10.08 11.76
N ARG A 49 -6.52 -11.23 11.55
CA ARG A 49 -6.93 -12.49 12.13
C ARG A 49 -6.49 -12.60 13.59
N ASP A 50 -5.23 -12.25 13.87
CA ASP A 50 -4.58 -12.49 15.15
C ASP A 50 -3.66 -11.33 15.55
N PRO A 51 -4.06 -10.47 16.50
CA PRO A 51 -3.25 -9.32 16.92
C PRO A 51 -1.90 -9.72 17.51
N ALA A 52 -1.72 -10.95 18.02
CA ALA A 52 -0.44 -11.43 18.51
C ALA A 52 0.59 -11.61 17.39
N LYS A 53 0.17 -11.64 16.12
CA LYS A 53 1.06 -11.67 14.94
C LYS A 53 1.15 -10.30 14.27
N SER A 54 0.01 -9.64 14.04
CA SER A 54 -0.03 -8.38 13.28
C SER A 54 0.57 -7.20 14.06
N ILE A 55 0.39 -7.13 15.39
CA ILE A 55 0.97 -6.04 16.19
C ILE A 55 2.51 -6.08 16.18
N PRO A 56 3.19 -7.22 16.47
CA PRO A 56 4.65 -7.28 16.34
C PRO A 56 5.17 -6.89 14.96
N PHE A 57 4.48 -7.27 13.88
CA PHE A 57 4.87 -6.84 12.53
C PHE A 57 4.85 -5.31 12.40
N TYR A 58 3.72 -4.66 12.71
CA TYR A 58 3.61 -3.21 12.50
C TYR A 58 4.36 -2.38 13.56
N VAL A 59 4.40 -2.83 14.82
CA VAL A 59 5.04 -2.10 15.92
C VAL A 59 6.53 -2.37 15.98
N ASP A 60 6.95 -3.64 16.00
CA ASP A 60 8.35 -3.99 16.22
C ASP A 60 9.14 -3.97 14.92
N LEU A 61 8.60 -4.50 13.81
CA LEU A 61 9.34 -4.54 12.55
C LEU A 61 9.23 -3.24 11.76
N MET A 62 8.02 -2.68 11.63
CA MET A 62 7.75 -1.46 10.87
C MET A 62 7.87 -0.18 11.68
N GLY A 63 7.97 -0.26 13.02
CA GLY A 63 8.26 0.90 13.87
C GLY A 63 7.06 1.80 14.18
N MET A 64 5.84 1.38 13.87
CA MET A 64 4.61 2.09 14.30
C MET A 64 4.41 1.95 15.80
N ARG A 65 3.51 2.73 16.39
CA ARG A 65 3.17 2.67 17.81
C ARG A 65 1.67 2.74 18.00
N THR A 66 1.17 2.03 19.01
CA THR A 66 -0.24 2.07 19.37
C THR A 66 -0.61 3.47 19.83
N VAL A 67 -1.57 4.08 19.14
CA VAL A 67 -2.21 5.33 19.52
C VAL A 67 -3.27 5.04 20.58
N PHE A 68 -4.17 4.11 20.28
CA PHE A 68 -5.14 3.60 21.24
C PHE A 68 -5.59 2.18 20.88
N THR A 69 -6.19 1.52 21.85
CA THR A 69 -6.86 0.24 21.67
C THR A 69 -8.24 0.32 22.32
N MET A 70 -9.26 -0.20 21.65
CA MET A 70 -10.60 -0.24 22.19
C MET A 70 -11.24 -1.60 21.92
N ASN A 71 -11.59 -2.31 22.99
CA ASN A 71 -12.45 -3.48 22.90
C ASN A 71 -13.90 -3.01 22.85
N VAL A 72 -14.59 -3.30 21.75
CA VAL A 72 -15.96 -2.86 21.47
C VAL A 72 -16.98 -3.98 21.75
N GLY A 73 -16.52 -5.15 22.23
CA GLY A 73 -17.35 -6.31 22.52
C GLY A 73 -17.06 -7.44 21.55
N PRO A 74 -17.64 -7.46 20.33
CA PRO A 74 -17.39 -8.51 19.34
C PRO A 74 -16.07 -8.35 18.56
N PHE A 75 -15.40 -7.21 18.71
CA PHE A 75 -14.14 -6.91 18.05
C PHE A 75 -13.30 -5.94 18.90
N THR A 76 -12.00 -5.92 18.65
CA THR A 76 -11.06 -4.94 19.18
C THR A 76 -10.43 -4.18 18.02
N ILE A 77 -10.34 -2.85 18.16
CA ILE A 77 -9.61 -1.99 17.23
C ILE A 77 -8.30 -1.53 17.83
N TYR A 78 -7.25 -1.51 17.01
CA TYR A 78 -5.93 -1.00 17.36
C TYR A 78 -5.55 0.08 16.34
N TYR A 79 -5.52 1.33 16.77
CA TYR A 79 -5.02 2.41 15.92
C TYR A 79 -3.52 2.55 16.12
N LEU A 80 -2.78 2.51 15.03
CA LEU A 80 -1.33 2.65 14.99
C LEU A 80 -0.93 3.91 14.22
N GLY A 81 0.17 4.53 14.62
CA GLY A 81 0.78 5.67 13.93
C GLY A 81 2.27 5.80 14.21
N TYR A 82 2.96 6.72 13.53
CA TYR A 82 4.37 7.01 13.79
C TYR A 82 4.52 8.21 14.72
N PRO A 83 5.31 8.11 15.81
CA PRO A 83 5.74 9.26 16.61
C PRO A 83 6.47 10.32 15.78
N GLN A 84 5.97 11.56 15.80
CA GLN A 84 6.50 12.63 14.95
C GLN A 84 7.66 13.42 15.60
N THR A 85 7.77 13.41 16.93
CA THR A 85 8.80 14.17 17.68
C THR A 85 9.72 13.24 18.47
N ASP A 86 10.91 13.73 18.85
CA ASP A 86 11.81 12.99 19.76
C ASP A 86 11.16 12.75 21.13
N GLU A 87 10.37 13.71 21.61
CA GLU A 87 9.59 13.56 22.85
C GLU A 87 8.59 12.41 22.76
N HIS A 88 7.82 12.32 21.67
CA HIS A 88 6.89 11.20 21.44
C HIS A 88 7.61 9.86 21.29
N ARG A 89 8.83 9.84 20.72
CA ARG A 89 9.65 8.63 20.63
C ARG A 89 10.17 8.19 22.01
N ALA A 90 10.45 9.14 22.90
CA ALA A 90 10.94 8.89 24.26
C ALA A 90 9.81 8.54 25.24
N ASP A 91 8.62 9.12 25.07
CA ASP A 91 7.43 8.87 25.88
C ASP A 91 6.25 8.44 24.99
N LEU A 92 6.10 7.13 24.85
CA LEU A 92 5.04 6.52 24.05
C LEU A 92 3.65 6.70 24.66
N ALA A 93 3.54 6.89 25.98
CA ALA A 93 2.26 7.15 26.63
C ALA A 93 1.76 8.56 26.27
N LYS A 94 2.67 9.54 26.27
CA LYS A 94 2.39 10.90 25.77
C LYS A 94 2.05 10.88 24.28
N PHE A 95 2.81 10.16 23.46
CA PHE A 95 2.48 9.97 22.04
C PHE A 95 1.04 9.49 21.84
N GLY A 96 0.65 8.42 22.54
CA GLY A 96 -0.70 7.85 22.44
C GLY A 96 -1.77 8.86 22.86
N ALA A 97 -1.59 9.52 24.00
CA ALA A 97 -2.54 10.51 24.52
C ALA A 97 -2.71 11.72 23.59
N ASP A 98 -1.62 12.34 23.15
CA ASP A 98 -1.66 13.51 22.27
C ASP A 98 -2.27 13.15 20.90
N THR A 99 -1.88 12.01 20.34
CA THR A 99 -2.34 11.57 19.02
C THR A 99 -3.82 11.16 19.05
N ALA A 100 -4.26 10.47 20.11
CA ALA A 100 -5.67 10.13 20.31
C ALA A 100 -6.53 11.38 20.53
N GLY A 101 -6.01 12.38 21.25
CA GLY A 101 -6.67 13.67 21.43
C GLY A 101 -6.84 14.49 20.14
N ASN A 102 -6.06 14.18 19.11
CA ASN A 102 -6.09 14.84 17.80
C ASN A 102 -6.43 13.87 16.65
N LEU A 103 -7.12 12.76 16.95
CA LEU A 103 -7.27 11.62 16.04
C LEU A 103 -7.80 12.02 14.66
N GLN A 104 -8.82 12.90 14.59
CA GLN A 104 -9.50 13.32 13.36
C GLN A 104 -8.63 14.20 12.45
N HIS A 105 -7.54 14.75 12.96
CA HIS A 105 -6.63 15.63 12.22
C HIS A 105 -5.30 14.97 11.87
N THR A 106 -4.95 13.85 12.51
CA THR A 106 -3.75 13.07 12.23
C THR A 106 -3.89 12.33 10.89
N LEU A 107 -2.85 12.30 10.06
CA LEU A 107 -2.86 11.55 8.79
C LEU A 107 -2.01 10.28 8.92
N GLY A 108 -2.26 9.30 8.05
CA GLY A 108 -1.42 8.10 7.95
C GLY A 108 -1.58 7.13 9.11
N LEU A 109 -2.78 7.06 9.69
CA LEU A 109 -3.10 6.07 10.72
C LEU A 109 -3.48 4.73 10.10
N LEU A 110 -3.12 3.64 10.78
CA LEU A 110 -3.54 2.29 10.42
C LEU A 110 -4.44 1.75 11.53
N GLU A 111 -5.67 1.38 11.17
CA GLU A 111 -6.61 0.70 12.05
C GLU A 111 -6.50 -0.81 11.80
N LEU A 112 -6.08 -1.57 12.81
CA LEU A 112 -6.18 -3.03 12.78
C LEU A 112 -7.48 -3.44 13.47
N TYR A 113 -8.33 -4.14 12.73
CA TYR A 113 -9.67 -4.54 13.16
C TYR A 113 -9.71 -6.05 13.41
N HIS A 114 -9.68 -6.43 14.68
CA HIS A 114 -9.69 -7.82 15.12
C HIS A 114 -11.10 -8.25 15.53
N VAL A 115 -11.78 -9.04 14.70
CA VAL A 115 -13.06 -9.67 15.07
C VAL A 115 -12.76 -10.87 15.96
N HIS A 116 -13.32 -10.92 17.17
CA HIS A 116 -13.00 -11.98 18.11
C HIS A 116 -13.41 -13.36 17.57
N GLY A 117 -12.52 -14.34 17.71
CA GLY A 117 -12.69 -15.67 17.13
C GLY A 117 -12.03 -15.83 15.76
N SER A 118 -11.64 -14.75 15.07
CA SER A 118 -10.87 -14.87 13.83
C SER A 118 -9.50 -15.50 14.08
N GLU A 119 -8.89 -15.29 15.25
CA GLU A 119 -7.59 -15.85 15.62
C GLU A 119 -7.56 -17.38 15.63
N LYS A 120 -8.74 -18.00 15.72
CA LYS A 120 -8.99 -19.45 15.68
C LYS A 120 -9.25 -19.99 14.27
N GLN A 121 -9.41 -19.11 13.28
CA GLN A 121 -9.58 -19.50 11.88
C GLN A 121 -8.22 -19.77 11.23
N GLU A 122 -8.24 -20.49 10.11
CA GLU A 122 -7.05 -20.82 9.34
C GLU A 122 -6.38 -19.56 8.75
N PRO A 123 -5.06 -19.60 8.46
CA PRO A 123 -4.41 -18.60 7.62
C PRO A 123 -5.17 -18.41 6.30
N GLY A 124 -5.28 -17.17 5.81
CA GLY A 124 -6.06 -16.85 4.60
C GLY A 124 -7.57 -16.77 4.81
N TYR A 125 -8.07 -16.82 6.05
CA TYR A 125 -9.50 -16.65 6.35
C TYR A 125 -10.08 -15.33 5.80
N TYR A 126 -9.31 -14.25 5.86
CA TYR A 126 -9.67 -13.00 5.20
C TYR A 126 -9.00 -12.92 3.84
N SER A 127 -9.78 -12.63 2.79
CA SER A 127 -9.20 -12.23 1.51
C SER A 127 -8.64 -10.81 1.61
N THR A 128 -7.41 -10.63 1.16
CA THR A 128 -6.66 -9.38 1.30
C THR A 128 -6.93 -8.39 0.17
N GLY A 129 -7.66 -8.81 -0.86
CA GLY A 129 -7.87 -8.04 -2.08
C GLY A 129 -6.86 -8.32 -3.20
N ASN A 130 -5.95 -9.28 -3.04
CA ASN A 130 -4.95 -9.64 -4.07
C ASN A 130 -5.14 -11.07 -4.61
N GLU A 131 -6.25 -11.73 -4.29
CA GLU A 131 -6.57 -13.07 -4.77
C GLU A 131 -7.50 -12.99 -5.99
N PRO A 132 -7.25 -13.81 -7.04
CA PRO A 132 -8.18 -13.96 -8.16
C PRO A 132 -9.64 -14.18 -7.75
N GLY A 133 -10.56 -13.41 -8.36
CA GLY A 133 -11.98 -13.38 -7.97
C GLY A 133 -12.32 -12.38 -6.86
N HIS A 134 -11.30 -11.84 -6.17
CA HIS A 134 -11.42 -10.86 -5.09
C HIS A 134 -10.41 -9.70 -5.23
N LEU A 135 -9.87 -9.46 -6.44
CA LEU A 135 -8.92 -8.39 -6.71
C LEU A 135 -9.50 -7.01 -6.36
N GLY A 136 -8.76 -6.20 -5.60
CA GLY A 136 -9.21 -4.96 -4.97
C GLY A 136 -8.07 -4.20 -4.28
N PHE A 137 -8.01 -4.24 -2.96
CA PHE A 137 -7.00 -3.51 -2.18
C PHE A 137 -5.57 -3.98 -2.53
N GLY A 138 -4.79 -3.14 -3.21
CA GLY A 138 -3.49 -3.51 -3.74
C GLY A 138 -2.41 -3.69 -2.66
N HIS A 139 -2.08 -2.64 -1.92
CA HIS A 139 -1.01 -2.68 -0.91
C HIS A 139 -1.09 -1.49 0.06
N LEU A 140 -0.38 -1.60 1.19
CA LEU A 140 0.00 -0.46 2.03
C LEU A 140 1.40 0.04 1.64
N GLY A 141 1.52 1.30 1.26
CA GLY A 141 2.80 1.94 0.95
C GLY A 141 3.48 2.56 2.18
N PHE A 142 4.70 2.13 2.48
CA PHE A 142 5.56 2.70 3.51
C PHE A 142 6.83 3.28 2.87
N THR A 143 7.13 4.54 3.16
CA THR A 143 8.44 5.10 2.81
C THR A 143 9.46 4.79 3.91
N VAL A 144 10.65 4.35 3.51
CA VAL A 144 11.75 4.03 4.43
C VAL A 144 13.04 4.75 4.01
N PRO A 145 13.91 5.12 4.96
CA PRO A 145 15.17 5.80 4.62
C PRO A 145 16.13 4.96 3.79
N ASN A 146 16.02 3.63 3.87
CA ASN A 146 16.90 2.68 3.19
C ASN A 146 16.17 1.35 2.98
N VAL A 147 15.68 1.12 1.76
CA VAL A 147 14.93 -0.11 1.40
C VAL A 147 15.77 -1.37 1.62
N PRO A 148 17.04 -1.48 1.18
CA PRO A 148 17.85 -2.67 1.45
C PRO A 148 17.92 -3.05 2.94
N LYS A 149 18.15 -2.07 3.83
CA LYS A 149 18.23 -2.31 5.28
C LYS A 149 16.88 -2.70 5.88
N ALA A 150 15.81 -2.02 5.47
CA ALA A 150 14.46 -2.35 5.94
C ALA A 150 14.03 -3.75 5.48
N LEU A 151 14.28 -4.09 4.22
CA LEU A 151 13.99 -5.40 3.65
C LEU A 151 14.81 -6.50 4.33
N GLN A 152 16.10 -6.28 4.58
CA GLN A 152 16.92 -7.24 5.31
C GLN A 152 16.39 -7.50 6.72
N ARG A 153 16.00 -6.45 7.46
CA ARG A 153 15.37 -6.57 8.78
C ARG A 153 14.13 -7.47 8.74
N LEU A 154 13.29 -7.31 7.72
CA LEU A 154 12.07 -8.11 7.55
C LEU A 154 12.39 -9.56 7.19
N LYS A 155 13.36 -9.79 6.28
CA LYS A 155 13.87 -11.12 5.93
C LYS A 155 14.43 -11.85 7.17
N ASP A 156 15.20 -11.15 8.00
CA ASP A 156 15.78 -11.70 9.24
C ASP A 156 14.70 -12.10 10.25
N ALA A 157 13.55 -11.43 10.22
CA ALA A 157 12.38 -11.76 11.03
C ALA A 157 11.48 -12.85 10.41
N GLY A 158 11.85 -13.43 9.27
CA GLY A 158 11.09 -14.48 8.59
C GLY A 158 9.87 -13.98 7.81
N VAL A 159 9.80 -12.68 7.50
CA VAL A 159 8.71 -12.10 6.70
C VAL A 159 8.82 -12.58 5.25
N GLU A 160 7.69 -12.99 4.68
CA GLU A 160 7.61 -13.42 3.28
C GLU A 160 7.83 -12.24 2.33
N VAL A 161 8.76 -12.41 1.39
CA VAL A 161 9.06 -11.44 0.33
C VAL A 161 8.24 -11.80 -0.90
N VAL A 162 7.35 -10.90 -1.31
CA VAL A 162 6.54 -11.04 -2.53
C VAL A 162 7.36 -10.63 -3.75
N LYS A 163 8.11 -9.54 -3.61
CA LYS A 163 8.95 -8.98 -4.67
C LYS A 163 10.21 -8.38 -4.05
N ASP A 164 11.36 -8.93 -4.42
CA ASP A 164 12.66 -8.48 -3.89
C ASP A 164 13.14 -7.19 -4.58
N LEU A 165 14.14 -6.54 -3.99
CA LEU A 165 14.78 -5.37 -4.58
C LEU A 165 15.49 -5.76 -5.89
N GLY A 166 15.43 -4.89 -6.90
CA GLY A 166 16.03 -5.13 -8.23
C GLY A 166 15.28 -6.14 -9.10
N VAL A 167 14.14 -6.65 -8.64
CA VAL A 167 13.25 -7.50 -9.45
C VAL A 167 12.26 -6.61 -10.21
N CYS A 168 12.24 -6.71 -11.52
CA CYS A 168 11.24 -6.11 -12.40
C CYS A 168 11.01 -7.05 -13.59
N THR A 169 10.24 -8.11 -13.35
CA THR A 169 9.76 -9.04 -14.38
C THR A 169 8.26 -8.92 -14.53
N ARG A 170 7.70 -9.46 -15.61
CA ARG A 170 6.24 -9.51 -15.82
C ARG A 170 5.53 -10.09 -14.60
N GLU A 171 6.03 -11.19 -14.05
CA GLU A 171 5.44 -11.93 -12.92
C GLU A 171 5.49 -11.13 -11.61
N SER A 172 6.42 -10.17 -11.50
CA SER A 172 6.54 -9.32 -10.32
C SER A 172 5.59 -8.12 -10.31
N ILE A 173 5.00 -7.78 -11.46
CA ILE A 173 4.01 -6.71 -11.57
C ILE A 173 2.64 -7.22 -11.10
N PRO A 174 1.87 -6.40 -10.34
CA PRO A 174 0.56 -6.79 -9.80
C PRO A 174 -0.55 -6.82 -10.88
N ILE A 175 -0.34 -7.62 -11.92
CA ILE A 175 -1.36 -8.06 -12.87
C ILE A 175 -1.31 -9.58 -12.87
N THR A 176 -2.37 -10.21 -12.37
CA THR A 176 -2.44 -11.65 -12.16
C THR A 176 -2.61 -12.43 -13.46
N ASP A 177 -2.22 -13.70 -13.45
CA ASP A 177 -2.50 -14.62 -14.57
C ASP A 177 -4.00 -14.74 -14.83
N TRP A 178 -4.83 -14.68 -13.78
CA TRP A 178 -6.28 -14.70 -13.89
C TRP A 178 -6.83 -13.54 -14.73
N GLU A 179 -6.25 -12.34 -14.62
CA GLU A 179 -6.56 -11.19 -15.47
C GLU A 179 -6.06 -11.41 -16.91
N ASN A 180 -4.83 -11.89 -17.07
CA ASN A 180 -4.21 -12.13 -18.39
C ASN A 180 -4.95 -13.20 -19.21
N GLU A 181 -5.38 -14.30 -18.58
CA GLU A 181 -6.23 -15.33 -19.19
C GLU A 181 -7.56 -14.75 -19.74
N ARG A 182 -8.02 -13.65 -19.14
CA ARG A 182 -9.22 -12.89 -19.55
C ARG A 182 -8.89 -11.73 -20.49
N ARG A 183 -7.67 -11.68 -21.01
CA ARG A 183 -7.15 -10.63 -21.90
C ARG A 183 -7.13 -9.23 -21.26
N VAL A 184 -6.98 -9.17 -19.94
CA VAL A 184 -6.85 -7.92 -19.18
C VAL A 184 -5.38 -7.73 -18.80
N GLY A 185 -4.82 -6.56 -19.10
CA GLY A 185 -3.43 -6.22 -18.78
C GLY A 185 -2.38 -7.10 -19.48
N VAL A 186 -2.67 -7.57 -20.70
CA VAL A 186 -1.75 -8.43 -21.46
C VAL A 186 -0.68 -7.59 -22.14
N GLU A 187 0.59 -7.92 -21.90
CA GLU A 187 1.71 -7.35 -22.63
C GLU A 187 1.85 -7.99 -24.01
N VAL A 188 2.03 -7.16 -25.03
CA VAL A 188 2.33 -7.56 -26.40
C VAL A 188 3.63 -6.89 -26.81
N LYS A 189 4.66 -7.72 -27.06
CA LYS A 189 5.99 -7.25 -27.42
C LYS A 189 5.98 -6.29 -28.62
N GLY A 190 6.71 -5.17 -28.51
CA GLY A 190 6.80 -4.14 -29.55
C GLY A 190 5.60 -3.19 -29.58
N THR A 191 4.77 -3.16 -28.55
CA THR A 191 3.61 -2.27 -28.45
C THR A 191 3.65 -1.44 -27.16
N GLU A 192 2.77 -0.45 -27.07
CA GLU A 192 2.59 0.38 -25.88
C GLU A 192 1.98 -0.36 -24.67
N SER A 193 1.73 -1.67 -24.81
CA SER A 193 1.31 -2.53 -23.68
C SER A 193 2.46 -3.15 -22.90
N GLU A 194 3.71 -3.09 -23.41
CA GLU A 194 4.88 -3.53 -22.64
C GLU A 194 5.15 -2.60 -21.46
N ILE A 195 5.81 -3.13 -20.43
CA ILE A 195 6.29 -2.30 -19.32
C ILE A 195 7.33 -1.30 -19.84
N HIS A 196 7.06 -0.01 -19.64
CA HIS A 196 8.01 1.02 -20.02
C HIS A 196 9.29 0.96 -19.16
N PRO A 197 10.50 1.13 -19.75
CA PRO A 197 11.75 1.13 -18.99
C PRO A 197 11.81 2.16 -17.85
N GLU A 198 11.12 3.30 -17.98
CA GLU A 198 11.04 4.30 -16.89
C GLU A 198 10.31 3.76 -15.66
N TYR A 199 9.24 2.96 -15.86
CA TYR A 199 8.57 2.29 -14.74
C TYR A 199 9.52 1.31 -14.06
N ALA A 200 10.31 0.57 -14.85
CA ALA A 200 11.30 -0.37 -14.31
C ALA A 200 12.37 0.32 -13.44
N LYS A 201 12.77 1.57 -13.73
CA LYS A 201 13.71 2.32 -12.87
C LYS A 201 13.17 2.51 -11.46
N VAL A 202 11.89 2.87 -11.33
CA VAL A 202 11.19 2.98 -10.04
C VAL A 202 11.00 1.61 -9.41
N PHE A 203 10.44 0.67 -10.18
CA PHE A 203 10.01 -0.63 -9.66
C PHE A 203 11.18 -1.46 -9.14
N ASN A 204 12.38 -1.31 -9.71
CA ASN A 204 13.59 -1.94 -9.19
C ASN A 204 14.03 -1.42 -7.81
N LYS A 205 13.61 -0.21 -7.41
CA LYS A 205 14.02 0.45 -6.16
C LYS A 205 13.07 0.21 -4.99
N ILE A 206 11.92 -0.38 -5.24
CA ILE A 206 10.93 -0.76 -4.22
C ILE A 206 11.00 -2.27 -3.92
N ALA A 207 10.38 -2.68 -2.82
CA ALA A 207 10.19 -4.10 -2.49
C ALA A 207 8.79 -4.34 -1.92
N PHE A 208 8.26 -5.55 -2.11
CA PHE A 208 6.99 -5.98 -1.53
C PHE A 208 7.21 -7.15 -0.57
N VAL A 209 6.57 -7.08 0.58
CA VAL A 209 6.50 -8.17 1.57
C VAL A 209 5.04 -8.45 1.94
N LYS A 210 4.77 -9.58 2.60
CA LYS A 210 3.46 -9.83 3.21
C LYS A 210 3.48 -9.51 4.70
N ASP A 211 2.43 -8.87 5.18
CA ASP A 211 2.12 -8.88 6.61
C ASP A 211 1.60 -10.28 7.05
N PRO A 212 1.37 -10.50 8.35
CA PRO A 212 0.93 -11.80 8.86
C PRO A 212 -0.46 -12.28 8.39
N ASP A 213 -1.28 -11.38 7.86
CA ASP A 213 -2.61 -11.67 7.31
C ASP A 213 -2.59 -11.79 5.76
N GLY A 214 -1.43 -11.52 5.14
CA GLY A 214 -1.19 -11.67 3.71
C GLY A 214 -1.38 -10.38 2.91
N TYR A 215 -1.64 -9.23 3.55
CA TYR A 215 -1.69 -7.94 2.86
C TYR A 215 -0.29 -7.59 2.34
N ILE A 216 -0.24 -7.04 1.13
CA ILE A 216 1.01 -6.59 0.54
C ILE A 216 1.43 -5.27 1.20
N VAL A 217 2.67 -5.22 1.66
CA VAL A 217 3.32 -4.02 2.19
C VAL A 217 4.45 -3.63 1.25
N GLU A 218 4.37 -2.40 0.74
CA GLU A 218 5.37 -1.80 -0.14
C GLU A 218 6.38 -0.96 0.64
N LEU A 219 7.66 -1.15 0.32
CA LEU A 219 8.77 -0.37 0.83
C LEU A 219 9.30 0.55 -0.26
N VAL A 220 9.10 1.85 -0.10
CA VAL A 220 9.51 2.90 -1.04
C VAL A 220 10.69 3.70 -0.46
N PRO A 221 11.75 3.97 -1.22
CA PRO A 221 12.85 4.81 -0.72
C PRO A 221 12.42 6.27 -0.58
N GLN A 222 12.74 6.90 0.56
CA GLN A 222 12.45 8.34 0.80
C GLN A 222 13.31 9.29 -0.04
N ASN A 223 14.45 8.82 -0.54
CA ASN A 223 15.46 9.62 -1.25
C ASN A 223 15.45 9.39 -2.77
N MET A 224 14.32 8.94 -3.33
CA MET A 224 14.12 8.78 -4.77
C MET A 224 13.43 10.01 -5.33
N ASP A 225 13.96 10.58 -6.41
CA ASP A 225 13.28 11.64 -7.15
C ASP A 225 12.24 11.00 -8.07
N PRO A 226 10.93 11.20 -7.88
CA PRO A 226 9.93 10.62 -8.76
C PRO A 226 10.01 11.15 -10.21
N MET A 227 10.65 12.32 -10.44
CA MET A 227 10.86 12.88 -11.78
C MET A 227 12.10 12.32 -12.49
N ASP A 228 13.05 11.75 -11.74
CA ASP A 228 14.27 11.10 -12.24
C ASP A 228 14.62 9.90 -11.34
N PRO A 229 13.87 8.80 -11.46
CA PRO A 229 13.80 7.75 -10.44
C PRO A 229 15.09 7.00 -10.18
#